data_AF-A0A139CG03-F1
#
_entry.id   AF-A0A139CG03-F1
#
_cell.length_a   1.000
_cell.length_b   1.000
_cell.length_c   1.000
_cell.angle_alpha   90.00
_cell.angle_beta   90.00
_cell.angle_gamma   90.00
#
_symmetry.space_group_name_H-M   'P 1'
#
loop_
_entity.id
_entity.type
_entity.pdbx_description
1 polymer ?
#
loop_
_entity_poly.entity_id
_entity_poly.type
_entity_poly.pdbx_seq_one_letter_code
_entity_poly.pdbx_strand_id
1 'polypeptide(L)'
;ERRHIHADGVLYIGKEANNIDEEELELQRAQTFIDEEGIKQKILAMTPKEARKYGVMERSTLKRMKDRIKSDKPFNFWTKEVRKLVSVF
;
A
#
# COMPACT_ATOMS: atom_id res chain seq x y z
N GLU A 1 -1.60 1.46 -29.95
CA GLU A 1 -2.70 1.11 -29.02
C GLU A 1 -2.69 2.12 -27.87
N ARG A 2 -3.81 2.79 -27.58
CA ARG A 2 -3.88 3.83 -26.52
C ARG A 2 -4.21 3.17 -25.18
N ARG A 3 -3.31 3.29 -24.18
CA ARG A 3 -3.58 2.82 -22.81
C ARG A 3 -4.48 3.83 -22.11
N HIS A 4 -5.70 3.41 -21.74
CA HIS A 4 -6.57 4.17 -20.86
C HIS A 4 -6.00 4.11 -19.44
N ILE A 5 -5.46 5.22 -18.98
CA ILE A 5 -4.99 5.37 -17.60
C ILE A 5 -6.17 5.92 -16.80
N HIS A 6 -6.69 5.15 -15.85
CA HIS A 6 -7.68 5.62 -14.87
C HIS A 6 -6.91 6.28 -13.74
N ALA A 7 -7.09 7.60 -13.56
CA ALA A 7 -6.42 8.36 -12.51
C ALA A 7 -7.47 8.79 -11.47
N ASP A 8 -7.40 8.20 -10.28
CA ASP A 8 -8.31 8.49 -9.16
C ASP A 8 -8.00 9.80 -8.42
N GLY A 9 -6.93 10.50 -8.81
CA GLY A 9 -6.59 11.81 -8.24
C GLY A 9 -5.36 12.44 -8.88
N VAL A 10 -5.34 13.77 -8.93
CA VAL A 10 -4.21 14.57 -9.40
C VAL A 10 -3.64 15.34 -8.21
N LEU A 11 -2.41 15.00 -7.80
CA LEU A 11 -1.66 15.75 -6.79
C LEU A 11 -0.75 16.75 -7.49
N TYR A 12 -1.06 18.04 -7.40
CA TYR A 12 -0.23 19.11 -7.95
C TYR A 12 0.91 19.42 -6.97
N ILE A 13 2.12 19.01 -7.30
CA ILE A 13 3.33 19.37 -6.55
C ILE A 13 3.95 20.56 -7.28
N GLY A 14 3.87 21.76 -6.69
CA GLY A 14 4.40 22.98 -7.28
C GLY A 14 5.91 22.86 -7.53
N LYS A 15 6.33 22.99 -8.79
CA LYS A 15 7.75 22.96 -9.21
C LYS A 15 8.47 24.30 -8.96
N GLU A 16 8.14 25.03 -7.90
CA GLU A 16 8.62 26.41 -7.72
C GLU A 16 9.82 26.55 -6.77
N ALA A 17 10.36 25.46 -6.21
CA ALA A 17 11.46 25.56 -5.23
C ALA A 17 12.76 24.81 -5.59
N ASN A 18 12.81 24.06 -6.70
CA ASN A 18 14.04 23.37 -7.11
C ASN A 18 14.40 23.84 -8.52
N ASN A 19 15.55 24.52 -8.65
CA ASN A 19 16.25 24.71 -9.92
C ASN A 19 16.67 23.33 -10.46
N ILE A 20 15.77 22.65 -11.14
CA ILE A 20 16.05 21.41 -11.89
C ILE A 20 15.99 21.78 -13.37
N ASP A 21 16.89 22.66 -13.78
CA ASP A 21 17.24 22.77 -15.19
C ASP A 21 17.90 21.44 -15.57
N GLU A 22 17.28 20.72 -16.49
CA GLU A 22 17.86 19.56 -17.20
C GLU A 22 18.19 18.32 -16.35
N GLU A 23 17.20 17.77 -15.63
CA GLU A 23 17.19 16.32 -15.41
C GLU A 23 15.99 15.71 -16.13
N GLU A 24 16.28 14.96 -17.20
CA GLU A 24 15.33 14.10 -17.88
C GLU A 24 14.85 13.05 -16.85
N LEU A 25 13.75 13.38 -16.18
CA LEU A 25 13.08 12.48 -15.25
C LEU A 25 12.77 11.19 -16.00
N GLU A 26 13.55 10.13 -15.75
CA GLU A 26 13.27 8.76 -16.17
C GLU A 26 11.95 8.30 -15.51
N LEU A 27 10.83 8.74 -16.09
CA LEU A 27 9.44 8.46 -15.73
C LEU A 27 9.04 7.02 -16.11
N GLN A 28 9.93 6.03 -15.91
CA GLN A 28 9.71 4.63 -16.30
C GLN A 28 9.80 3.61 -15.16
N ARG A 29 9.66 4.06 -13.91
CA ARG A 29 9.19 3.17 -12.84
C ARG A 29 7.89 3.74 -12.35
N ALA A 30 6.78 3.02 -12.58
CA ALA A 30 5.52 3.31 -11.91
C ALA A 30 5.83 3.36 -10.40
N GLN A 31 5.93 4.56 -9.86
CA GLN A 31 6.21 4.76 -8.46
C GLN A 31 4.93 4.38 -7.73
N THR A 32 4.81 3.11 -7.36
CA THR A 32 3.69 2.63 -6.57
C THR A 32 3.84 3.22 -5.18
N PHE A 33 3.20 4.36 -4.94
CA PHE A 33 3.05 4.91 -3.61
C PHE A 33 2.17 3.95 -2.80
N ILE A 34 2.75 3.31 -1.79
CA ILE A 34 2.03 2.46 -0.86
C ILE A 34 1.53 3.35 0.27
N ASP A 35 0.21 3.52 0.38
CA ASP A 35 -0.40 4.16 1.55
C ASP A 35 -0.34 3.20 2.75
N GLU A 36 0.79 3.20 3.45
CA GLU A 36 1.06 2.31 4.58
C GLU A 36 0.01 2.47 5.69
N GLU A 37 -0.38 3.70 6.01
CA GLU A 37 -1.34 3.99 7.06
C GLU A 37 -2.75 3.53 6.67
N GLY A 38 -3.18 3.82 5.44
CA GLY A 38 -4.46 3.31 4.92
C GLY A 38 -4.53 1.79 4.94
N ILE A 39 -3.44 1.11 4.56
CA ILE A 39 -3.36 -0.36 4.61
C ILE A 39 -3.43 -0.86 6.06
N LYS A 40 -2.71 -0.25 7.00
CA LYS A 40 -2.77 -0.61 8.43
C LYS A 40 -4.19 -0.49 8.97
N GLN A 41 -4.90 0.59 8.65
CA GLN A 41 -6.29 0.79 9.06
C GLN A 41 -7.24 -0.26 8.45
N LYS A 42 -7.10 -0.56 7.15
CA LYS A 42 -7.86 -1.63 6.48
C LYS A 42 -7.62 -2.98 7.18
N ILE A 43 -6.37 -3.33 7.51
CA ILE A 43 -6.03 -4.57 8.23
C ILE A 43 -6.64 -4.58 9.64
N LEU A 44 -6.60 -3.46 10.37
CA LEU A 44 -7.17 -3.34 11.71
C LEU A 44 -8.70 -3.51 11.71
N ALA A 45 -9.39 -2.97 10.71
CA ALA A 45 -10.85 -3.08 10.56
C ALA A 45 -11.30 -4.47 10.09
N MET A 46 -10.43 -5.22 9.39
CA MET A 46 -10.77 -6.49 8.75
C MET A 46 -11.24 -7.57 9.75
N THR A 47 -12.33 -8.25 9.41
CA THR A 47 -12.81 -9.41 10.15
C THR A 47 -12.08 -10.70 9.74
N PRO A 48 -12.01 -11.73 10.60
CA PRO A 48 -11.44 -13.03 10.19
C PRO A 48 -12.16 -13.68 9.01
N LYS A 49 -13.45 -13.37 8.79
CA LYS A 49 -14.23 -13.88 7.66
C LYS A 49 -13.75 -13.27 6.34
N GLU A 50 -13.47 -11.96 6.32
CA GLU A 50 -12.93 -11.26 5.16
C GLU A 50 -11.50 -11.68 4.88
N ALA A 51 -10.65 -11.77 5.91
CA ALA A 51 -9.26 -12.21 5.77
C ALA A 51 -9.15 -13.59 5.09
N ARG A 52 -10.08 -14.51 5.40
CA ARG A 52 -10.15 -15.83 4.74
C ARG A 52 -10.47 -15.75 3.25
N LYS A 53 -11.31 -14.81 2.83
CA LYS A 53 -11.59 -14.60 1.39
C LYS A 53 -10.32 -14.22 0.63
N TYR A 54 -9.39 -13.54 1.29
CA TYR A 54 -8.10 -13.13 0.74
C TYR A 54 -6.97 -14.14 1.02
N GLY A 55 -7.29 -15.35 1.50
CA GLY A 55 -6.31 -16.42 1.68
C GLY A 55 -5.52 -16.38 3.00
N VAL A 56 -5.94 -15.57 3.98
CA VAL A 56 -5.45 -15.61 5.36
C VAL A 56 -6.39 -16.49 6.19
N MET A 57 -6.10 -17.80 6.21
CA MET A 57 -7.01 -18.81 6.76
C MET A 57 -7.06 -18.81 8.29
N GLU A 58 -5.93 -18.53 8.92
CA GLU A 58 -5.74 -18.60 10.36
C GLU A 58 -6.10 -17.28 11.07
N ARG A 59 -6.97 -17.36 12.09
CA ARG A 59 -7.36 -16.18 12.89
C ARG A 59 -6.18 -15.63 13.70
N SER A 60 -5.29 -16.52 14.17
CA SER A 60 -4.04 -16.19 14.86
C SER A 60 -3.14 -15.31 14.00
N THR A 61 -3.07 -15.57 12.69
CA THR A 61 -2.25 -14.81 11.75
C THR A 61 -2.76 -13.38 11.62
N LEU A 62 -4.08 -13.18 11.41
CA LEU A 62 -4.68 -11.85 11.39
C LEU A 62 -4.48 -11.13 12.74
N LYS A 63 -4.67 -11.83 13.86
CA LYS A 63 -4.44 -11.26 15.20
C LYS A 63 -3.01 -10.75 15.36
N ARG A 64 -2.01 -11.58 15.03
CA ARG A 64 -0.58 -11.22 15.11
C ARG A 64 -0.25 -10.01 14.24
N MET A 65 -0.86 -9.88 13.06
CA MET A 65 -0.69 -8.67 12.23
C MET A 65 -1.23 -7.44 12.95
N LYS A 66 -2.46 -7.51 13.48
CA LYS A 66 -3.07 -6.40 14.23
C LYS A 66 -2.26 -6.02 15.46
N ASP A 67 -1.77 -7.01 16.20
CA ASP A 67 -0.95 -6.79 17.39
C ASP A 67 0.37 -6.08 17.01
N ARG A 68 0.99 -6.44 15.88
CA ARG A 68 2.20 -5.76 15.37
C ARG A 68 1.93 -4.31 15.01
N ILE A 69 0.84 -4.04 14.27
CA ILE A 69 0.42 -2.69 13.90
C ILE A 69 0.19 -1.83 15.15
N LYS A 70 -0.44 -2.39 16.19
CA LYS A 70 -0.71 -1.68 17.46
C LYS A 70 0.54 -1.49 18.33
N SER A 71 1.56 -2.32 18.15
CA SER A 71 2.75 -2.31 19.01
C SER A 71 3.79 -1.24 18.66
N ASP A 72 3.48 -0.34 17.72
CA ASP A 72 4.38 0.69 17.20
C ASP A 72 5.73 0.16 16.67
N LYS A 73 5.76 -1.14 16.34
CA LYS A 73 6.92 -1.81 15.75
C LYS A 73 6.87 -1.67 14.23
N PRO A 74 8.04 -1.69 13.55
CA PRO A 74 8.10 -1.75 12.10
C PRO A 74 7.21 -2.88 11.56
N PHE A 75 6.28 -2.53 10.68
CA PHE A 75 5.35 -3.47 10.07
C PHE A 75 5.85 -3.85 8.67
N ASN A 76 6.16 -5.13 8.47
CA ASN A 76 6.71 -5.60 7.21
C ASN A 76 5.59 -5.98 6.20
N PHE A 77 5.39 -5.10 5.21
CA PHE A 77 4.43 -5.29 4.11
C PHE A 77 4.81 -6.38 3.10
N TRP A 78 6.08 -6.79 3.07
CA TRP A 78 6.61 -7.77 2.10
C TRP A 78 6.41 -9.23 2.53
N THR A 79 5.88 -9.47 3.72
CA THR A 79 5.59 -10.84 4.17
C THR A 79 4.46 -11.45 3.33
N LYS A 80 4.55 -12.76 3.05
CA LYS A 80 3.60 -13.49 2.18
C LYS A 80 2.14 -13.20 2.51
N GLU A 81 1.79 -13.25 3.80
CA GLU A 81 0.41 -13.07 4.24
C GLU A 81 -0.05 -11.61 4.16
N VAL A 82 0.84 -10.64 4.39
CA VAL A 82 0.50 -9.22 4.23
C VAL A 82 0.38 -8.86 2.76
N ARG A 83 1.25 -9.40 1.88
CA ARG A 83 1.16 -9.19 0.43
C ARG A 83 -0.17 -9.64 -0.16
N LYS A 84 -0.76 -10.73 0.35
CA LYS A 84 -2.11 -11.17 -0.06
C LYS A 84 -3.18 -10.11 0.21
N LEU A 85 -3.03 -9.35 1.31
CA LEU A 85 -3.94 -8.27 1.68
C LEU A 85 -3.61 -6.98 0.93
N VAL A 86 -2.32 -6.66 0.75
CA VAL A 86 -1.89 -5.46 0.01
C VAL A 86 -2.27 -5.57 -1.47
N SER A 87 -2.19 -6.75 -2.08
CA SER A 87 -2.54 -6.93 -3.50
C SER A 87 -4.03 -6.75 -3.81
N VAL A 88 -4.89 -6.69 -2.80
CA VAL A 88 -6.33 -6.48 -2.96
C VAL A 88 -6.78 -5.07 -2.55
N PHE A 89 -5.87 -4.23 -2.07
CA PHE A 89 -6.13 -2.88 -1.60
C PHE A 89 -5.73 -1.82 -2.61
#